data_AF-A0A6L7XJM7-F1
#
_entry.id   AF-A0A6L7XJM7-F1
#
_cell.length_a   1.000
_cell.length_b   1.000
_cell.length_c   1.000
_cell.angle_alpha   90.00
_cell.angle_beta   90.00
_cell.angle_gamma   90.00
#
_symmetry.space_group_name_H-M   'P 1'
#
loop_
_entity.id
_entity.type
_entity.pdbx_description
1 polymer ?
#
loop_
_entity_poly.entity_id
_entity_poly.type
_entity_poly.pdbx_seq_one_letter_code
_entity_poly.pdbx_strand_id
1 'polypeptide(L)' 'ADTENYRSSIDNVFAAGDMRRGQSLVVWAIREGRQAARSIDQFLMGQTDLPM' A
#
# COMPACT_ATOMS: atom_id res chain seq x y z
N ALA A 1 -6.97 -6.61 2.20
CA ALA A 1 -5.58 -6.17 2.45
C ALA A 1 -5.55 -5.40 3.75
N ASP A 2 -4.55 -5.63 4.58
CA ASP A 2 -4.43 -4.96 5.89
C ASP A 2 -4.22 -3.44 5.74
N THR A 3 -4.69 -2.69 6.73
CA THR A 3 -4.70 -1.22 6.77
C THR A 3 -3.33 -0.60 6.95
N GLU A 4 -2.38 -1.32 7.56
CA GLU A 4 -1.04 -0.80 7.83
C GLU A 4 -0.02 -1.18 6.75
N ASN A 5 -0.12 -2.40 6.20
CA ASN A 5 0.91 -2.95 5.31
C ASN A 5 0.45 -3.17 3.86
N TYR A 6 -0.83 -2.91 3.54
CA TYR A 6 -1.44 -3.09 2.22
C TYR A 6 -1.30 -4.49 1.62
N ARG A 7 -0.85 -5.47 2.42
CA ARG A 7 -0.62 -6.85 2.01
C ARG A 7 -1.94 -7.61 1.95
N SER A 8 -2.11 -8.40 0.90
CA SER A 8 -3.24 -9.31 0.76
C SER A 8 -2.98 -10.62 1.52
N SER A 9 -3.93 -11.55 1.47
CA SER A 9 -3.77 -12.90 1.99
C SER A 9 -2.77 -13.75 1.19
N ILE A 10 -2.34 -13.27 0.02
CA ILE A 10 -1.34 -13.91 -0.83
C ILE A 10 -0.01 -13.17 -0.66
N ASP A 11 1.06 -13.92 -0.42
CA ASP A 11 2.40 -13.37 -0.33
C ASP A 11 2.82 -12.67 -1.63
N ASN A 12 3.55 -11.56 -1.50
CA ASN A 12 3.94 -10.66 -2.60
C ASN A 12 2.79 -9.93 -3.32
N VAL A 13 1.55 -10.05 -2.86
CA VAL A 13 0.40 -9.35 -3.45
C VAL A 13 -0.07 -8.24 -2.51
N PHE A 14 -0.14 -7.02 -3.03
CA PHE A 14 -0.53 -5.81 -2.30
C PHE A 14 -1.69 -5.11 -3.01
N ALA A 15 -2.57 -4.45 -2.26
CA ALA A 15 -3.73 -3.74 -2.81
C ALA A 15 -3.96 -2.39 -2.11
N ALA A 16 -4.20 -1.35 -2.90
CA ALA A 16 -4.42 0.03 -2.44
C ALA A 16 -5.53 0.72 -3.25
N GLY A 17 -6.03 1.85 -2.75
CA GLY A 17 -7.05 2.65 -3.43
C GLY A 17 -8.42 1.98 -3.45
N ASP A 18 -9.19 2.23 -4.49
CA ASP A 18 -10.59 1.81 -4.58
C ASP A 18 -10.78 0.28 -4.52
N MET A 19 -9.78 -0.50 -4.94
CA MET A 19 -9.79 -1.98 -4.79
C MET A 19 -9.79 -2.44 -3.33
N ARG A 20 -9.39 -1.57 -2.40
CA ARG A 20 -9.32 -1.86 -0.96
C ARG A 20 -10.43 -1.14 -0.19
N ARG A 21 -10.65 0.14 -0.49
CA ARG A 21 -11.53 1.03 0.29
C ARG A 21 -12.94 1.17 -0.31
N GLY A 22 -13.15 0.79 -1.56
CA GLY A 22 -14.33 1.17 -2.32
C GLY A 22 -14.20 2.58 -2.90
N GLN A 23 -15.23 3.04 -3.62
CA GLN A 23 -15.20 4.30 -4.36
C GLN A 23 -14.79 5.48 -3.47
N SER A 24 -13.73 6.19 -3.84
CA SER A 24 -13.14 7.29 -3.07
C SER A 24 -12.59 8.40 -3.96
N LEU A 25 -12.12 9.49 -3.36
CA LEU A 25 -11.47 10.57 -4.10
C LEU A 25 -10.09 10.13 -4.61
N VAL A 26 -9.69 10.61 -5.79
CA VAL A 26 -8.37 10.32 -6.40
C VAL A 26 -7.19 10.64 -5.47
N VAL A 27 -7.31 11.67 -4.62
CA VAL A 27 -6.28 12.03 -3.63
C VAL A 27 -6.03 10.93 -2.60
N TRP A 28 -7.07 10.14 -2.25
CA TRP A 28 -6.92 8.99 -1.36
C TRP A 28 -6.20 7.85 -2.05
N ALA A 29 -6.52 7.59 -3.32
CA ALA A 29 -5.81 6.58 -4.11
C ALA A 29 -4.31 6.93 -4.25
N ILE A 30 -3.97 8.21 -4.45
CA ILE A 30 -2.57 8.68 -4.49
C ILE A 30 -1.88 8.47 -3.14
N ARG A 31 -2.53 8.86 -2.04
CA ARG A 31 -1.97 8.70 -0.69
C ARG A 31 -1.74 7.23 -0.36
N GLU A 32 -2.74 6.38 -0.57
CA GLU A 32 -2.64 4.95 -0.28
C GLU A 32 -1.64 4.24 -1.20
N GLY A 33 -1.52 4.68 -2.46
CA GLY A 33 -0.51 4.17 -3.39
C GLY A 33 0.93 4.41 -2.89
N ARG A 34 1.20 5.58 -2.32
CA ARG A 34 2.52 5.89 -1.72
C ARG A 34 2.79 5.03 -0.49
N GLN A 35 1.79 4.83 0.36
CA GLN A 35 1.91 3.99 1.56
C GLN A 35 2.12 2.52 1.19
N ALA A 36 1.40 2.02 0.18
CA ALA A 36 1.61 0.67 -0.34
C ALA A 36 3.00 0.48 -0.96
N ALA A 37 3.50 1.46 -1.73
CA ALA A 37 4.85 1.42 -2.29
C ALA A 37 5.92 1.34 -1.19
N ARG A 38 5.74 2.10 -0.10
CA ARG A 38 6.60 2.02 1.09
C ARG A 38 6.56 0.66 1.76
N SER A 39 5.37 0.07 1.95
CA SER A 39 5.25 -1.28 2.54
C SER A 39 5.88 -2.35 1.64
N ILE A 40 5.75 -2.24 0.32
CA ILE A 40 6.40 -3.13 -0.65
C ILE A 40 7.92 -2.99 -0.55
N ASP A 41 8.42 -1.76 -0.50
CA ASP A 41 9.85 -1.47 -0.42
C ASP A 41 10.47 -2.00 0.88
N GLN A 42 9.82 -1.78 2.03
CA GLN A 42 10.23 -2.38 3.31
C GLN A 42 10.20 -3.91 3.27
N PHE A 43 9.20 -4.48 2.62
CA PHE A 43 9.05 -5.92 2.52
C PHE A 43 10.13 -6.56 1.64
N LEU A 44 10.55 -5.89 0.55
CA LEU A 44 11.58 -6.39 -0.36
C LEU A 44 13.01 -6.09 0.14
N MET A 45 13.24 -4.91 0.70
CA MET A 45 14.59 -4.43 1.06
C MET A 45 14.89 -4.54 2.56
N GLY A 46 13.90 -4.78 3.42
CA GLY A 46 14.03 -4.81 4.89
C GLY A 46 14.05 -3.42 5.56
N GLN A 47 14.27 -2.35 4.78
CA GLN A 47 14.23 -0.95 5.18
C GLN A 47 13.73 -0.09 4.00
N THR A 48 13.22 1.12 4.26
CA THR A 48 12.76 2.02 3.18
C THR A 48 13.22 3.45 3.45
N ASP A 49 13.68 4.11 2.40
CA ASP A 49 13.99 5.55 2.41
C ASP A 49 12.83 6.39 1.85
N LEU A 50 11.68 5.76 1.57
CA LEU A 50 10.50 6.46 1.07
C LEU A 50 9.84 7.29 2.19
N PRO A 51 9.46 8.55 1.90
CA PRO A 51 8.85 9.43 2.89
C PRO A 51 7.49 8.92 3.37
N MET A 52 7.17 9.21 4.64
CA MET A 52 5.87 8.96 5.28
C MET A 52 4.74 9.78 4.67
#